data_AF-A0A5T1Y8V9-F1
#
_entry.id   AF-A0A5T1Y8V9-F1
#
_cell.length_a   1.000
_cell.length_b   1.000
_cell.length_c   1.000
_cell.angle_alpha   90.00
_cell.angle_beta   90.00
_cell.angle_gamma   90.00
#
_symmetry.space_group_name_H-M   'P 1'
#
loop_
_entity.id
_entity.type
_entity.pdbx_description
1 polymer ?
#
loop_
_entity_poly.entity_id
_entity_poly.type
_entity_poly.pdbx_seq_one_letter_code
_entity_poly.pdbx_strand_id
1 'polypeptide(L)' 'MQTKIVGVVIPIYNVEEYLRECLDSVINQTYINLEIILVNDGSTDENSLNIAKEYTLKDKRIT' A
#
# COMPACT_ATOMS: atom_id res chain seq x y z
N MET A 1 -12.89 -5.93 23.76
CA MET A 1 -11.78 -6.73 23.20
C MET A 1 -10.71 -5.77 22.73
N GLN A 2 -9.43 -6.05 23.00
CA GLN A 2 -8.34 -5.20 22.52
C GLN A 2 -8.07 -5.49 21.03
N THR A 3 -8.16 -4.48 20.18
CA THR A 3 -7.83 -4.60 18.75
C THR A 3 -6.33 -4.46 18.57
N LYS A 4 -5.67 -5.49 18.02
CA LYS A 4 -4.24 -5.47 17.71
C LYS A 4 -4.01 -4.76 16.38
N ILE A 5 -2.86 -4.11 16.21
CA ILE A 5 -2.49 -3.57 14.90
C ILE A 5 -1.86 -4.70 14.09
N VAL A 6 -2.24 -4.83 12.82
CA VAL A 6 -1.57 -5.71 11.86
C VAL A 6 -0.75 -4.84 10.90
N GLY A 7 0.57 -5.07 10.87
CA GLY A 7 1.46 -4.42 9.93
C GLY A 7 1.45 -5.15 8.58
N VAL A 8 1.33 -4.41 7.49
CA VAL A 8 1.38 -4.90 6.11
C VAL A 8 2.50 -4.15 5.39
N VAL A 9 3.59 -4.86 5.05
CA VAL A 9 4.73 -4.28 4.34
C VAL A 9 4.69 -4.75 2.89
N ILE A 10 4.70 -3.79 1.96
CA ILE A 10 4.56 -4.05 0.52
C ILE A 10 5.78 -3.47 -0.20
N PRO A 11 6.76 -4.31 -0.58
CA PRO A 11 7.83 -3.92 -1.50
C PRO A 11 7.30 -3.65 -2.91
N ILE A 12 7.81 -2.61 -3.56
CA ILE A 12 7.37 -2.15 -4.87
C ILE A 12 8.60 -2.02 -5.77
N TYR A 13 8.64 -2.81 -6.84
CA TYR A 13 9.68 -2.73 -7.88
C TYR A 13 9.09 -3.01 -9.27
N ASN A 14 8.83 -1.95 -10.04
CA ASN A 14 8.31 -2.02 -11.41
C ASN A 14 7.02 -2.85 -11.57
N VAL A 15 6.00 -2.54 -10.76
CA VAL A 15 4.73 -3.29 -10.66
C VAL A 15 3.50 -2.43 -10.99
N GLU A 16 3.66 -1.38 -11.80
CA GLU A 16 2.59 -0.41 -12.08
C GLU A 16 1.27 -1.05 -12.55
N GLU A 17 1.34 -2.16 -13.29
CA GLU A 17 0.19 -2.88 -13.84
C GLU A 17 -0.74 -3.44 -12.76
N TYR A 18 -0.20 -3.87 -11.61
CA TYR A 18 -0.93 -4.61 -10.57
C TYR A 18 -1.01 -3.87 -9.23
N LEU A 19 -0.22 -2.81 -9.05
CA LEU A 19 -0.10 -2.12 -7.78
C LEU A 19 -1.44 -1.57 -7.27
N ARG A 20 -2.28 -1.02 -8.16
CA ARG A 20 -3.61 -0.50 -7.77
C ARG A 20 -4.52 -1.59 -7.22
N GLU A 21 -4.62 -2.73 -7.90
CA GLU A 21 -5.43 -3.86 -7.46
C GLU A 21 -4.94 -4.39 -6.10
N CYS A 22 -3.62 -4.53 -5.94
CA CYS A 22 -3.02 -4.92 -4.67
C CYS A 22 -3.41 -3.95 -3.54
N LEU A 23 -3.21 -2.65 -3.74
CA LEU A 23 -3.51 -1.64 -2.70
C LEU A 23 -5.01 -1.53 -2.41
N ASP A 24 -5.87 -1.57 -3.43
CA ASP A 24 -7.31 -1.59 -3.25
C ASP A 24 -7.77 -2.83 -2.47
N SER A 25 -7.15 -3.99 -2.68
CA SER A 25 -7.45 -5.20 -1.90
C SER A 25 -7.10 -5.06 -0.42
N VAL A 26 -6.01 -4.36 -0.10
CA VAL A 26 -5.51 -4.19 1.28
C VAL A 26 -6.33 -3.13 2.03
N ILE A 27 -6.64 -1.98 1.40
CA ILE A 27 -7.41 -0.93 2.08
C ILE A 27 -8.85 -1.34 2.37
N ASN A 28 -9.42 -2.24 1.55
CA ASN A 28 -10.79 -2.73 1.67
C ASN A 28 -10.94 -4.00 2.54
N GLN A 29 -9.90 -4.40 3.28
CA GLN A 29 -9.99 -5.54 4.20
C GLN A 29 -11.07 -5.32 5.28
N THR A 30 -11.75 -6.39 5.67
CA THR A 30 -12.74 -6.37 6.75
C THR A 30 -12.11 -6.07 8.13
N TYR A 31 -10.82 -6.37 8.29
CA TYR A 31 -10.04 -5.96 9.44
C TYR A 31 -9.42 -4.58 9.21
N ILE A 32 -9.88 -3.59 9.97
CA ILE A 32 -9.54 -2.17 9.69
C ILE A 32 -8.27 -1.66 10.39
N ASN A 33 -7.82 -2.31 11.47
CA ASN A 33 -6.72 -1.83 12.31
C ASN A 33 -5.36 -2.22 11.71
N LEU A 34 -5.06 -1.64 10.56
CA LEU A 34 -3.88 -1.89 9.74
C LEU A 34 -2.89 -0.72 9.82
N GLU A 35 -1.61 -1.04 9.74
CA GLU A 35 -0.52 -0.13 9.42
C GLU A 35 0.13 -0.64 8.12
N ILE A 36 0.15 0.17 7.07
CA ILE A 36 0.57 -0.26 5.73
C ILE A 36 1.80 0.55 5.34
N ILE A 37 2.89 -0.14 5.01
CA ILE A 37 4.17 0.49 4.67
C ILE A 37 4.54 0.10 3.24
N LEU A 38 4.65 1.10 2.36
CA LEU A 38 5.06 0.91 0.97
C LEU A 38 6.55 1.15 0.83
N VAL A 39 7.29 0.13 0.40
CA VAL A 39 8.75 0.23 0.23
C VAL A 39 9.08 0.23 -1.25
N ASN A 40 9.29 1.42 -1.83
CA ASN A 40 9.79 1.52 -3.20
C ASN A 40 11.27 1.09 -3.25
N ASP A 41 11.54 -0.08 -3.83
CA ASP A 41 12.87 -0.68 -3.96
C ASP A 41 13.60 -0.17 -5.23
N GLY A 42 13.45 1.12 -5.52
CA GLY A 42 14.06 1.75 -6.69
C GLY A 42 13.34 1.46 -8.02
N SER A 43 12.00 1.43 -8.02
CA SER A 43 11.23 1.34 -9.28
C SER A 43 11.63 2.45 -10.25
N THR A 44 11.79 2.07 -11.51
CA THR A 44 12.14 2.91 -12.65
C THR A 44 11.05 2.93 -13.73
N ASP A 45 9.99 2.16 -13.54
CA ASP A 45 8.80 2.25 -14.38
C ASP A 45 8.12 3.62 -14.27
N GLU A 46 7.16 3.88 -15.15
CA GLU A 46 6.58 5.22 -15.27
C GLU A 46 5.70 5.56 -14.05
N ASN A 47 5.02 4.58 -13.46
CA ASN A 47 3.91 4.85 -12.55
C ASN A 47 3.96 4.20 -11.17
N SER A 48 4.80 3.20 -10.86
CA SER A 48 4.73 2.53 -9.53
C SER A 48 4.85 3.52 -8.36
N LEU A 49 5.81 4.46 -8.45
CA LEU A 49 6.01 5.47 -7.42
C LEU A 49 4.84 6.47 -7.33
N ASN A 50 4.26 6.85 -8.48
CA ASN A 50 3.14 7.78 -8.51
C ASN A 50 1.86 7.14 -7.95
N ILE A 51 1.62 5.88 -8.27
CA ILE A 51 0.53 5.09 -7.70
C ILE A 51 0.72 4.99 -6.18
N ALA A 52 1.91 4.63 -5.68
CA ALA A 52 2.15 4.56 -4.24
C ALA A 52 1.84 5.90 -3.52
N LYS A 53 2.28 7.04 -4.09
CA LYS A 53 1.99 8.39 -3.57
C LYS A 53 0.51 8.76 -3.63
N GLU A 54 -0.23 8.31 -4.63
CA GLU A 54 -1.67 8.53 -4.68
C GLU A 54 -2.37 7.85 -3.50
N TYR A 55 -1.95 6.63 -3.15
CA TYR A 55 -2.56 5.88 -2.07
C TYR A 55 -2.22 6.42 -0.67
N THR A 56 -1.06 7.05 -0.47
CA THR A 56 -0.76 7.77 0.78
C THR A 56 -1.69 8.97 1.00
N LEU A 57 -2.24 9.56 -0.07
CA LEU A 57 -3.27 10.61 0.00
C LEU A 57 -4.68 10.03 0.20
N LYS A 58 -4.94 8.82 -0.32
CA LYS A 58 -6.25 8.14 -0.27
C LYS A 58 -6.54 7.50 1.09
N ASP A 59 -5.53 6.93 1.76
CA ASP A 59 -5.68 6.22 3.03
C ASP A 59 -4.60 6.58 4.04
N LYS A 60 -5.01 7.08 5.22
CA LYS A 60 -4.13 7.54 6.29
C LYS A 60 -3.33 6.42 6.97
N ARG A 61 -3.68 5.16 6.71
CA ARG A 61 -2.96 3.98 7.23
C ARG A 61 -1.72 3.66 6.41
N ILE A 62 -1.53 4.30 5.26
CA ILE A 62 -0.42 4.06 4.32
C ILE A 62 0.69 5.09 4.55
N THR A 63 1.94 4.63 4.62
CA THR A 63 3.17 5.45 4.65
C THR A 63 4.17 4.99 3.60
#